data_AF-A0A1I3D131-F1
#
_entry.id   AF-A0A1I3D131-F1
#
_cell.length_a   1.000
_cell.length_b   1.000
_cell.length_c   1.000
_cell.angle_alpha   90.00
_cell.angle_beta   90.00
_cell.angle_gamma   90.00
#
_symmetry.space_group_name_H-M   'P 1'
#
loop_
_entity.id
_entity.type
_entity.pdbx_description
1 polymer ?
#
loop_
_entity_poly.entity_id
_entity_poly.type
_entity_poly.pdbx_seq_one_letter_code
_entity_poly.pdbx_strand_id
1 'polypeptide(L)'
;MKKRCKIILLMSLIGIIAGCKQPVDEANSNTDEQVAKNVATQQTSNELMERQQEVVEVMLVNREGTTIGTATLMEQGKGILVTLSASGLPAGEHSIAVHQSGQIDRPDFAAIGPLLPAGKNEVAGRTSKIQVKEDGTVKTEWLLKEVTLEADSDHTLAVTEGTSLVIHEQTPDEVTTDPDSYLAVGVIYAADQQ
;
A
#
# COMPACT_ATOMS: atom_id res chain seq x y z
N MET A 1 -21.15 32.69 -27.94
CA MET A 1 -22.62 32.77 -28.08
C MET A 1 -23.24 32.32 -26.76
N LYS A 2 -23.96 33.21 -26.09
CA LYS A 2 -24.50 33.03 -24.73
C LYS A 2 -25.95 32.54 -24.85
N LYS A 3 -26.29 31.39 -24.25
CA LYS A 3 -27.69 31.00 -24.06
C LYS A 3 -27.95 30.82 -22.57
N ARG A 4 -28.60 31.84 -21.99
CA ARG A 4 -29.12 31.87 -20.63
C ARG A 4 -30.52 31.25 -20.68
N CYS A 5 -30.76 30.20 -19.90
CA CYS A 5 -32.11 29.69 -19.67
C CYS A 5 -32.64 30.32 -18.36
N LYS A 6 -33.77 31.02 -18.44
CA LYS A 6 -34.46 31.66 -17.32
C LYS A 6 -35.75 30.89 -17.02
N ILE A 7 -35.96 30.59 -15.73
CA ILE A 7 -37.21 30.71 -14.94
C ILE A 7 -38.45 29.96 -15.44
N ILE A 8 -38.96 28.99 -14.65
CA ILE A 8 -40.38 28.95 -14.21
C ILE A 8 -40.43 28.36 -12.78
N LEU A 9 -40.96 29.14 -11.85
CA LEU A 9 -41.31 28.79 -10.48
C LEU A 9 -42.84 28.73 -10.41
N LEU A 10 -43.43 27.63 -9.95
CA LEU A 10 -44.86 27.55 -9.68
C LEU A 10 -45.11 26.72 -8.41
N MET A 11 -45.39 27.46 -7.34
CA MET A 11 -45.94 27.00 -6.07
C MET A 11 -47.31 26.36 -6.29
N SER A 12 -47.52 25.16 -5.75
CA SER A 12 -48.86 24.65 -5.48
C SER A 12 -48.92 24.12 -4.05
N LEU A 13 -49.76 24.76 -3.26
CA LEU A 13 -50.06 24.48 -1.86
C LEU A 13 -51.54 24.12 -1.78
N ILE A 14 -51.85 23.21 -0.85
CA ILE A 14 -53.14 22.97 -0.15
C ILE A 14 -54.05 21.85 -0.69
N GLY A 15 -54.39 20.92 0.21
CA GLY A 15 -55.64 20.14 0.15
C GLY A 15 -55.69 18.89 1.04
N ILE A 16 -55.85 19.06 2.36
CA ILE A 16 -56.13 18.00 3.35
C ILE A 16 -57.63 17.64 3.33
N ILE A 17 -58.02 16.36 3.39
CA ILE A 17 -59.09 15.87 4.29
C ILE A 17 -59.11 14.33 4.45
N ALA A 18 -59.21 13.93 5.74
CA ALA A 18 -59.93 12.80 6.36
C ALA A 18 -59.99 11.44 5.63
N GLY A 19 -59.71 10.28 6.22
CA GLY A 19 -59.77 9.86 7.61
C GLY A 19 -60.47 8.49 7.64
N CYS A 20 -59.82 7.44 8.16
CA CYS A 20 -60.46 6.19 8.54
C CYS A 20 -59.91 5.72 9.89
N LYS A 21 -60.82 5.31 10.75
CA LYS A 21 -60.66 4.98 12.17
C LYS A 21 -60.83 3.45 12.33
N GLN A 22 -59.75 2.77 12.73
CA GLN A 22 -59.63 1.56 13.59
C GLN A 22 -60.31 0.23 13.13
N PRO A 23 -59.74 -0.96 13.47
CA PRO A 23 -59.55 -1.44 14.84
C PRO A 23 -58.11 -1.84 15.20
N VAL A 24 -57.79 -1.56 16.47
CA VAL A 24 -56.76 -2.24 17.25
C VAL A 24 -57.39 -3.51 17.83
N ASP A 25 -56.67 -4.62 17.74
CA ASP A 25 -56.42 -5.61 18.79
C ASP A 25 -56.05 -6.94 18.13
N GLU A 26 -54.75 -7.28 18.18
CA GLU A 26 -54.31 -8.62 18.56
C GLU A 26 -52.79 -8.59 18.75
N ALA A 27 -52.38 -8.77 20.00
CA ALA A 27 -51.01 -8.98 20.37
C ALA A 27 -50.49 -10.24 19.67
N ASN A 28 -49.38 -10.12 18.94
CA ASN A 28 -48.44 -11.23 18.87
C ASN A 28 -47.02 -10.70 19.08
N SER A 29 -46.52 -11.07 20.25
CA SER A 29 -45.12 -11.04 20.66
C SER A 29 -44.21 -11.48 19.51
N ASN A 30 -43.13 -10.74 19.30
CA ASN A 30 -41.75 -11.25 19.19
C ASN A 30 -40.84 -10.08 18.77
N THR A 31 -40.72 -9.12 19.69
CA THR A 31 -39.58 -8.21 19.78
C THR A 31 -38.42 -9.00 20.37
N ASP A 32 -37.26 -8.93 19.73
CA ASP A 32 -35.89 -9.01 20.29
C ASP A 32 -34.87 -9.65 19.32
N GLU A 33 -35.28 -10.51 18.37
CA GLU A 33 -34.31 -11.18 17.49
C GLU A 33 -33.95 -10.41 16.21
N GLN A 34 -34.82 -9.50 15.75
CA GLN A 34 -34.62 -8.80 14.46
C GLN A 34 -33.92 -7.45 14.59
N VAL A 35 -33.78 -6.88 15.78
CA VAL A 35 -33.01 -5.63 15.97
C VAL A 35 -31.51 -5.92 16.03
N ALA A 36 -31.11 -7.04 16.63
CA ALA A 36 -29.70 -7.44 16.77
C ALA A 36 -29.02 -7.76 15.42
N LYS A 37 -29.75 -8.37 14.47
CA LYS A 37 -29.21 -8.74 13.15
C LYS A 37 -28.91 -7.52 12.28
N ASN A 38 -29.69 -6.46 12.42
CA ASN A 38 -29.59 -5.27 11.56
C ASN A 38 -28.47 -4.33 12.03
N VAL A 39 -28.20 -4.33 13.35
CA VAL A 39 -27.08 -3.61 13.97
C VAL A 39 -25.76 -4.35 13.70
N ALA A 40 -25.75 -5.68 13.85
CA ALA A 40 -24.58 -6.51 13.55
C ALA A 40 -24.14 -6.38 12.07
N THR A 41 -25.09 -6.39 11.12
CA THR A 41 -24.75 -6.35 9.69
C THR A 41 -24.17 -5.00 9.24
N GLN A 42 -24.56 -3.89 9.87
CA GLN A 42 -24.00 -2.56 9.58
C GLN A 42 -22.63 -2.34 10.23
N GLN A 43 -22.39 -2.95 11.40
CA GLN A 43 -21.08 -2.92 12.05
C GLN A 43 -20.06 -3.75 11.26
N THR A 44 -20.43 -4.95 10.80
CA THR A 44 -19.51 -5.79 10.01
C THR A 44 -19.16 -5.16 8.65
N SER A 45 -20.08 -4.39 8.03
CA SER A 45 -19.78 -3.69 6.78
C SER A 45 -18.84 -2.50 6.95
N ASN A 46 -18.88 -1.82 8.11
CA ASN A 46 -17.93 -0.75 8.42
C ASN A 46 -16.58 -1.30 8.89
N GLU A 47 -16.56 -2.38 9.70
CA GLU A 47 -15.32 -3.04 10.15
C GLU A 47 -14.57 -3.74 9.00
N LEU A 48 -15.27 -4.27 7.99
CA LEU A 48 -14.64 -4.82 6.77
C LEU A 48 -14.19 -3.73 5.77
N MET A 49 -14.78 -2.54 5.84
CA MET A 49 -14.43 -1.40 4.98
C MET A 49 -13.43 -0.44 5.65
N GLU A 50 -13.20 -0.59 6.96
CA GLU A 50 -12.18 0.12 7.76
C GLU A 50 -10.81 -0.58 7.79
N ARG A 51 -10.64 -1.76 7.19
CA ARG A 51 -9.33 -2.10 6.62
C ARG A 51 -9.14 -1.30 5.34
N GLN A 52 -8.97 0.01 5.47
CA GLN A 52 -8.20 0.75 4.49
C GLN A 52 -6.84 0.06 4.46
N GLN A 53 -6.63 -0.87 3.51
CA GLN A 53 -5.34 -1.51 3.34
C GLN A 53 -4.33 -0.39 3.19
N GLU A 54 -3.41 -0.29 4.15
CA GLU A 54 -2.36 0.70 4.11
C GLU A 54 -1.60 0.51 2.79
N VAL A 55 -1.56 1.56 1.98
CA VAL A 55 -0.77 1.59 0.75
C VAL A 55 0.40 2.53 1.02
N VAL A 56 1.61 1.96 1.01
CA VAL A 56 2.84 2.73 1.11
C VAL A 56 3.38 2.95 -0.30
N GLU A 57 3.49 4.21 -0.70
CA GLU A 57 4.08 4.61 -1.98
C GLU A 57 5.56 4.97 -1.78
N VAL A 58 6.42 4.34 -2.56
CA VAL A 58 7.88 4.46 -2.47
C VAL A 58 8.42 5.04 -3.75
N MET A 59 8.95 6.25 -3.70
CA MET A 59 9.66 6.85 -4.82
C MET A 59 11.07 6.26 -4.95
N LEU A 60 11.43 5.82 -6.15
CA LEU A 60 12.76 5.29 -6.46
C LEU A 60 13.64 6.39 -7.05
N VAL A 61 14.79 6.62 -6.44
CA VAL A 61 15.79 7.59 -6.88
C VAL A 61 17.09 6.88 -7.27
N ASN A 62 17.70 7.32 -8.37
CA ASN A 62 19.01 6.84 -8.79
C ASN A 62 20.15 7.61 -8.08
N ARG A 63 21.40 7.29 -8.40
CA ARG A 63 22.60 7.93 -7.82
C ARG A 63 22.65 9.43 -8.07
N GLU A 64 22.17 9.89 -9.21
CA GLU A 64 22.08 11.30 -9.57
C GLU A 64 20.96 12.04 -8.81
N GLY A 65 20.15 11.32 -8.02
CA GLY A 65 19.01 11.87 -7.31
C GLY A 65 17.78 12.12 -8.18
N THR A 66 17.78 11.58 -9.40
CA THR A 66 16.64 11.63 -10.30
C THR A 66 15.63 10.56 -9.88
N THR A 67 14.36 10.93 -9.76
CA THR A 67 13.28 9.95 -9.59
C THR A 67 13.10 9.17 -10.88
N ILE A 68 13.23 7.85 -10.81
CA ILE A 68 13.18 6.96 -11.97
C ILE A 68 11.92 6.07 -12.01
N GLY A 69 11.14 6.08 -10.94
CA GLY A 69 9.96 5.24 -10.81
C GLY A 69 9.34 5.25 -9.42
N THR A 70 8.38 4.37 -9.24
CA THR A 70 7.62 4.20 -8.00
C THR A 70 7.37 2.71 -7.74
N ALA A 71 7.39 2.33 -6.47
CA ALA A 71 6.83 1.07 -5.99
C ALA A 71 5.64 1.33 -5.05
N THR A 72 4.60 0.51 -5.12
CA THR A 72 3.49 0.53 -4.16
C THR A 72 3.50 -0.76 -3.36
N LEU A 73 3.44 -0.64 -2.04
CA LEU A 73 3.41 -1.75 -1.09
C LEU A 73 2.04 -1.80 -0.45
N MET A 74 1.40 -2.98 -0.49
CA MET A 74 0.09 -3.20 0.09
C MET A 74 0.03 -4.56 0.78
N GLU A 75 -0.56 -4.61 1.97
CA GLU A 75 -0.81 -5.86 2.68
C GLU A 75 -1.63 -6.84 1.83
N GLN A 76 -1.12 -8.07 1.65
CA GLN A 76 -1.77 -9.13 0.91
C GLN A 76 -1.46 -10.52 1.49
N GLY A 77 -2.42 -11.09 2.22
CA GLY A 77 -2.31 -12.45 2.74
C GLY A 77 -1.33 -12.54 3.90
N LYS A 78 -0.17 -13.20 3.70
CA LYS A 78 0.91 -13.33 4.69
C LYS A 78 2.17 -12.57 4.27
N GLY A 79 1.98 -11.41 3.66
CA GLY A 79 3.05 -10.69 2.98
C GLY A 79 2.56 -9.38 2.38
N ILE A 80 3.48 -8.70 1.70
CA ILE A 80 3.24 -7.42 1.05
C ILE A 80 3.30 -7.63 -0.45
N LEU A 81 2.23 -7.28 -1.16
CA LEU A 81 2.25 -7.16 -2.62
C LEU A 81 3.02 -5.88 -2.97
N VAL A 82 4.05 -6.03 -3.78
CA VAL A 82 4.81 -4.92 -4.34
C VAL A 82 4.48 -4.79 -5.81
N THR A 83 4.09 -3.60 -6.25
CA THR A 83 3.91 -3.25 -7.66
C THR A 83 4.94 -2.19 -8.03
N LEU A 84 5.80 -2.50 -8.99
CA LEU A 84 6.92 -1.65 -9.43
C LEU A 84 6.68 -1.12 -10.83
N SER A 85 6.94 0.17 -11.04
CA SER A 85 7.09 0.79 -12.36
C SER A 85 8.29 1.73 -12.34
N ALA A 86 9.33 1.41 -13.12
CA ALA A 86 10.54 2.23 -13.22
C ALA A 86 11.10 2.29 -14.65
N SER A 87 12.00 3.25 -14.88
CA SER A 87 12.62 3.53 -16.18
C SER A 87 14.07 3.98 -16.02
N GLY A 88 14.85 4.01 -17.10
CA GLY A 88 16.24 4.48 -17.05
C GLY A 88 17.19 3.51 -16.33
N LEU A 89 16.81 2.24 -16.19
CA LEU A 89 17.66 1.18 -15.67
C LEU A 89 18.42 0.50 -16.83
N PRO A 90 19.60 -0.09 -16.59
CA PRO A 90 20.25 -0.97 -17.55
C PRO A 90 19.31 -2.12 -17.98
N ALA A 91 19.38 -2.54 -19.23
CA ALA A 91 18.60 -3.68 -19.70
C ALA A 91 19.17 -4.99 -19.14
N GLY A 92 18.32 -5.90 -18.68
CA GLY A 92 18.76 -7.18 -18.12
C GLY A 92 17.99 -7.62 -16.88
N GLU A 93 18.44 -8.73 -16.29
CA GLU A 93 17.95 -9.21 -15.01
C GLU A 93 18.68 -8.46 -13.88
N HIS A 94 17.92 -7.97 -12.90
CA HIS A 94 18.42 -7.27 -11.73
C HIS A 94 17.83 -7.87 -10.46
N SER A 95 18.57 -7.81 -9.34
CA SER A 95 18.01 -8.13 -8.04
C SER A 95 17.36 -6.88 -7.42
N ILE A 96 16.31 -7.12 -6.63
CA ILE A 96 15.68 -6.11 -5.80
C ILE A 96 15.49 -6.65 -4.39
N ALA A 97 15.80 -5.84 -3.38
CA ALA A 97 15.77 -6.30 -2.00
C ALA A 97 15.40 -5.20 -0.99
N VAL A 98 14.93 -5.63 0.18
CA VAL A 98 14.67 -4.74 1.32
C VAL A 98 15.90 -4.67 2.24
N HIS A 99 16.37 -3.46 2.53
CA HIS A 99 17.52 -3.17 3.39
C HIS A 99 17.10 -2.50 4.71
N GLN A 100 17.97 -2.61 5.73
CA GLN A 100 17.67 -2.27 7.13
C GLN A 100 17.88 -0.80 7.51
N SER A 101 17.85 0.11 6.53
CA SER A 101 17.96 1.54 6.76
C SER A 101 17.05 2.32 5.83
N GLY A 102 16.35 3.29 6.40
CA GLY A 102 15.55 4.28 5.68
C GLY A 102 16.32 5.55 5.31
N GLN A 103 17.65 5.56 5.47
CA GLN A 103 18.48 6.72 5.17
C GLN A 103 19.09 6.61 3.78
N ILE A 104 19.05 7.72 3.02
CA ILE A 104 19.65 7.81 1.68
C ILE A 104 20.73 8.89 1.68
N ASP A 105 21.98 8.48 1.55
CA ASP A 105 23.18 9.32 1.41
C ASP A 105 23.73 9.26 -0.02
N ARG A 106 23.13 10.05 -0.92
CA ARG A 106 23.60 10.12 -2.31
C ARG A 106 24.95 10.84 -2.44
N PRO A 107 25.76 10.50 -3.46
CA PRO A 107 25.50 9.47 -4.50
C PRO A 107 25.94 8.06 -4.09
N ASP A 108 26.51 7.92 -2.89
CA ASP A 108 27.25 6.72 -2.48
C ASP A 108 26.35 5.61 -1.95
N PHE A 109 25.19 5.95 -1.37
CA PHE A 109 24.23 5.02 -0.75
C PHE A 109 24.82 4.14 0.37
N ALA A 110 25.88 4.61 1.03
CA ALA A 110 26.57 3.87 2.07
C ALA A 110 25.73 3.66 3.35
N ALA A 111 24.73 4.51 3.59
CA ALA A 111 23.86 4.47 4.77
C ALA A 111 22.74 3.42 4.69
N ILE A 112 22.56 2.75 3.54
CA ILE A 112 21.53 1.71 3.33
C ILE A 112 21.81 0.45 4.14
N GLY A 113 23.10 0.12 4.30
CA GLY A 113 23.54 -1.00 5.11
C GLY A 113 23.11 -2.38 4.58
N PRO A 114 23.13 -3.42 5.45
CA PRO A 114 22.75 -4.77 5.11
C PRO A 114 21.29 -4.94 4.68
N LEU A 115 21.01 -6.12 4.15
CA LEU A 115 19.65 -6.58 3.92
C LEU A 115 18.89 -6.74 5.23
N LEU A 116 17.58 -6.48 5.19
CA LEU A 116 16.72 -6.70 6.33
C LEU A 116 16.61 -8.21 6.63
N PRO A 117 16.88 -8.68 7.86
CA PRO A 117 16.81 -10.10 8.20
C PRO A 117 15.35 -10.62 8.25
N ALA A 118 15.18 -11.93 8.00
CA ALA A 118 13.89 -12.62 8.02
C ALA A 118 13.78 -13.61 9.19
N GLY A 119 13.68 -13.11 10.43
CA GLY A 119 13.62 -13.96 11.62
C GLY A 119 14.86 -14.85 11.75
N LYS A 120 14.67 -16.17 11.94
CA LYS A 120 15.76 -17.15 12.12
C LYS A 120 16.53 -17.50 10.83
N ASN A 121 16.02 -17.11 9.66
CA ASN A 121 16.68 -17.32 8.38
C ASN A 121 17.19 -15.99 7.82
N GLU A 122 18.37 -16.02 7.22
CA GLU A 122 18.89 -14.93 6.40
C GLU A 122 17.92 -14.63 5.25
N VAL A 123 17.57 -13.34 5.09
CA VAL A 123 16.98 -12.63 3.93
C VAL A 123 15.85 -13.23 3.08
N ALA A 124 15.40 -14.45 3.36
CA ALA A 124 14.38 -15.15 2.61
C ALA A 124 13.06 -14.36 2.61
N GLY A 125 12.45 -14.24 1.42
CA GLY A 125 11.20 -13.51 1.23
C GLY A 125 11.33 -11.98 1.12
N ARG A 126 12.53 -11.42 1.34
CA ARG A 126 12.82 -9.98 1.23
C ARG A 126 13.58 -9.58 -0.03
N THR A 127 13.81 -10.54 -0.93
CA THR A 127 14.54 -10.37 -2.19
C THR A 127 13.71 -10.90 -3.36
N SER A 128 13.92 -10.35 -4.54
CA SER A 128 13.28 -10.78 -5.79
C SER A 128 14.14 -10.42 -6.99
N LYS A 129 13.77 -10.95 -8.16
CA LYS A 129 14.39 -10.64 -9.45
C LYS A 129 13.41 -9.84 -10.30
N ILE A 130 13.93 -8.83 -11.01
CA ILE A 130 13.16 -8.05 -11.98
C ILE A 130 13.83 -8.13 -13.34
N GLN A 131 13.02 -8.12 -14.40
CA GLN A 131 13.50 -8.08 -15.77
C GLN A 131 13.26 -6.69 -16.35
N VAL A 132 14.35 -5.95 -16.59
CA VAL A 132 14.32 -4.68 -17.31
C VAL A 132 14.38 -4.96 -18.81
N LYS A 133 13.53 -4.28 -19.57
CA LYS A 133 13.47 -4.38 -21.03
C LYS A 133 14.62 -3.61 -21.69
N GLU A 134 14.83 -3.87 -22.98
CA GLU A 134 15.83 -3.16 -23.81
C GLU A 134 15.65 -1.63 -23.83
N ASP A 135 14.43 -1.13 -23.61
CA ASP A 135 14.15 0.31 -23.51
C ASP A 135 14.43 0.91 -22.11
N GLY A 136 14.99 0.12 -21.20
CA GLY A 136 15.30 0.51 -19.82
C GLY A 136 14.09 0.59 -18.90
N THR A 137 12.93 0.06 -19.31
CA THR A 137 11.70 0.06 -18.50
C THR A 137 11.42 -1.27 -17.82
N VAL A 138 10.79 -1.21 -16.64
CA VAL A 138 10.27 -2.36 -15.92
C VAL A 138 8.89 -2.05 -15.34
N LYS A 139 7.97 -3.01 -15.48
CA LYS A 139 6.66 -3.03 -14.81
C LYS A 139 6.39 -4.46 -14.34
N THR A 140 6.32 -4.67 -13.04
CA THR A 140 6.19 -6.01 -12.47
C THR A 140 5.53 -5.96 -11.09
N GLU A 141 5.03 -7.10 -10.63
CA GLU A 141 4.50 -7.28 -9.29
C GLU A 141 5.03 -8.58 -8.68
N TRP A 142 5.25 -8.58 -7.37
CA TRP A 142 5.63 -9.79 -6.63
C TRP A 142 5.18 -9.69 -5.17
N LEU A 143 5.17 -10.83 -4.49
CA LEU A 143 4.83 -10.90 -3.08
C LEU A 143 6.11 -11.04 -2.24
N LEU A 144 6.38 -10.05 -1.39
CA LEU A 144 7.31 -10.22 -0.28
C LEU A 144 6.61 -11.05 0.79
N LYS A 145 7.13 -12.24 1.08
CA LYS A 145 6.50 -13.19 2.01
C LYS A 145 7.04 -12.98 3.41
N GLU A 146 6.21 -13.23 4.42
CA GLU A 146 6.64 -13.19 5.84
C GLU A 146 7.23 -11.81 6.21
N VAL A 147 6.53 -10.76 5.76
CA VAL A 147 6.75 -9.34 6.07
C VAL A 147 5.40 -8.66 6.24
N THR A 148 5.38 -7.55 6.98
CA THR A 148 4.18 -6.72 7.17
C THR A 148 4.55 -5.24 7.28
N LEU A 149 3.61 -4.37 6.89
CA LEU A 149 3.61 -2.93 7.12
C LEU A 149 3.08 -2.58 8.51
N GLU A 150 2.41 -3.51 9.20
CA GLU A 150 1.90 -3.31 10.55
C GLU A 150 3.06 -3.04 11.52
N ALA A 151 3.04 -1.87 12.17
CA ALA A 151 3.99 -1.53 13.21
C ALA A 151 3.88 -2.48 14.41
N ASP A 152 4.96 -2.62 15.16
CA ASP A 152 5.05 -3.47 16.37
C ASP A 152 4.74 -4.97 16.16
N SER A 153 4.71 -5.44 14.90
CA SER A 153 4.59 -6.86 14.55
C SER A 153 5.94 -7.52 14.34
N ASP A 154 6.01 -8.82 14.60
CA ASP A 154 7.09 -9.65 14.08
C ASP A 154 7.19 -9.48 12.56
N HIS A 155 8.41 -9.42 12.05
CA HIS A 155 8.71 -9.25 10.62
C HIS A 155 8.24 -7.92 9.99
N THR A 156 7.91 -6.91 10.80
CA THR A 156 7.55 -5.58 10.29
C THR A 156 8.66 -4.93 9.47
N LEU A 157 8.28 -4.12 8.47
CA LEU A 157 9.18 -3.21 7.76
C LEU A 157 9.32 -1.85 8.47
N ALA A 158 8.44 -1.53 9.42
CA ALA A 158 8.45 -0.28 10.18
C ALA A 158 9.37 -0.39 11.41
N VAL A 159 10.67 -0.62 11.17
CA VAL A 159 11.70 -0.67 12.22
C VAL A 159 12.29 0.72 12.48
N THR A 160 12.90 0.94 13.65
CA THR A 160 13.42 2.25 14.09
C THR A 160 14.40 2.91 13.11
N GLU A 161 15.31 2.12 12.54
CA GLU A 161 16.29 2.61 11.55
C GLU A 161 15.65 2.90 10.17
N GLY A 162 14.36 2.60 10.02
CA GLY A 162 13.65 2.60 8.76
C GLY A 162 14.00 1.40 7.88
N THR A 163 13.43 1.38 6.68
CA THR A 163 13.72 0.38 5.65
C THR A 163 13.74 1.01 4.27
N SER A 164 14.48 0.39 3.36
CA SER A 164 14.55 0.82 1.97
C SER A 164 14.40 -0.36 1.00
N LEU A 165 13.93 -0.06 -0.20
CA LEU A 165 13.88 -0.97 -1.35
C LEU A 165 15.01 -0.59 -2.31
N VAL A 166 15.88 -1.54 -2.63
CA VAL A 166 17.10 -1.32 -3.42
C VAL A 166 17.09 -2.17 -4.67
N ILE A 167 17.34 -1.56 -5.82
CA ILE A 167 17.58 -2.24 -7.10
C ILE A 167 19.09 -2.32 -7.32
N HIS A 168 19.61 -3.52 -7.55
CA HIS A 168 21.04 -3.74 -7.78
C HIS A 168 21.36 -3.94 -9.26
N GLU A 169 22.59 -3.62 -9.67
CA GLU A 169 23.09 -3.78 -11.03
C GLU A 169 23.19 -5.24 -11.45
N GLN A 170 23.57 -6.11 -10.53
CA GLN A 170 23.77 -7.53 -10.81
C GLN A 170 22.71 -8.38 -10.12
N THR A 171 22.49 -9.57 -10.67
CA THR A 171 21.80 -10.67 -10.02
C THR A 171 22.85 -11.53 -9.34
N PRO A 172 23.21 -11.30 -8.08
CA PRO A 172 24.02 -12.28 -7.43
C PRO A 172 23.10 -13.44 -7.00
N ASP A 173 23.62 -14.66 -7.07
CA ASP A 173 23.03 -15.79 -6.36
C ASP A 173 23.10 -15.57 -4.82
N GLU A 174 23.88 -14.56 -4.37
CA GLU A 174 24.02 -14.06 -3.00
C GLU A 174 23.88 -12.51 -2.96
N VAL A 175 22.80 -11.97 -2.40
CA VAL A 175 22.57 -10.52 -2.42
C VAL A 175 23.71 -9.74 -1.74
N THR A 176 24.42 -8.93 -2.53
CA THR A 176 25.56 -8.11 -2.09
C THR A 176 25.09 -6.88 -1.33
N THR A 177 25.87 -6.45 -0.33
CA THR A 177 25.67 -5.20 0.40
C THR A 177 26.66 -4.12 -0.03
N ASP A 178 27.31 -4.31 -1.18
CA ASP A 178 28.21 -3.32 -1.77
C ASP A 178 27.38 -2.16 -2.33
N PRO A 179 27.52 -0.93 -1.78
CA PRO A 179 26.79 0.23 -2.28
C PRO A 179 27.05 0.51 -3.74
N ASP A 180 28.22 0.15 -4.30
CA ASP A 180 28.55 0.34 -5.72
C ASP A 180 27.61 -0.42 -6.65
N SER A 181 27.01 -1.51 -6.17
CA SER A 181 26.01 -2.28 -6.91
C SER A 181 24.63 -1.62 -6.97
N TYR A 182 24.34 -0.56 -6.21
CA TYR A 182 22.99 -0.01 -6.12
C TYR A 182 22.70 0.93 -7.30
N LEU A 183 21.70 0.57 -8.10
CA LEU A 183 21.21 1.39 -9.22
C LEU A 183 20.18 2.43 -8.76
N ALA A 184 19.29 2.03 -7.85
CA ALA A 184 18.25 2.89 -7.32
C ALA A 184 17.80 2.45 -5.94
N VAL A 185 17.34 3.43 -5.16
CA VAL A 185 16.88 3.24 -3.80
C VAL A 185 15.56 3.97 -3.60
N GLY A 186 14.63 3.38 -2.86
CA GLY A 186 13.46 4.05 -2.34
C GLY A 186 13.29 3.80 -0.85
N VAL A 187 12.96 4.83 -0.08
CA VAL A 187 12.65 4.70 1.35
C VAL A 187 11.24 4.16 1.52
N ILE A 188 11.11 3.03 2.22
CA ILE A 188 9.81 2.48 2.62
C ILE A 188 9.35 3.19 3.89
N TYR A 189 10.17 3.10 4.95
CA TYR A 189 10.02 3.88 6.18
C TYR A 189 11.32 4.65 6.42
N ALA A 190 11.22 5.95 6.69
CA ALA A 190 12.38 6.75 7.04
C ALA A 190 12.89 6.37 8.43
N ALA A 191 14.19 6.53 8.67
CA ALA A 191 14.73 6.44 10.02
C ALA A 191 14.10 7.54 10.88
N ASP A 192 13.60 7.18 12.06
CA ASP A 192 13.08 8.15 13.02
C ASP A 192 14.21 9.13 13.37
N GLN A 193 13.98 10.41 13.11
CA GLN A 193 14.89 11.48 13.53
C GLN A 193 14.70 11.63 15.04
N GLN A 194 15.53 10.95 15.83
CA GLN A 194 15.60 11.17 17.28
C GLN A 194 16.11 12.58 17.62
#